data_AF-A0A3D1Q9U1-F1
#
_entry.id   AF-A0A3D1Q9U1-F1
#
_cell.length_a   1.000
_cell.length_b   1.000
_cell.length_c   1.000
_cell.angle_alpha   90.00
_cell.angle_beta   90.00
_cell.angle_gamma   90.00
#
_symmetry.space_group_name_H-M   'P 1'
#
loop_
_entity.id
_entity.type
_entity.pdbx_description
1 polymer ?
#
loop_
_entity_poly.entity_id
_entity_poly.type
_entity_poly.pdbx_seq_one_letter_code
_entity_poly.pdbx_strand_id
1 'polypeptide(L)' 'LEKLAELNVDGLIVSDPGVIKLARRCAPRIPITVSTQANVSNYESAAVFKDMGAARIVLARELSLDEISAIK' A
#
# COMPACT_ATOMS: atom_id res chain seq x y z
N LEU A 1 10.89 9.99 -6.49
CA LEU A 1 9.49 9.70 -6.92
C LEU A 1 9.24 10.24 -8.32
N GLU A 2 9.51 11.52 -8.59
CA GLU A 2 9.37 12.12 -9.93
C GLU A 2 10.19 11.37 -10.98
N LYS A 3 11.47 11.10 -10.72
CA LYS A 3 12.31 10.25 -11.57
C LYS A 3 11.72 8.86 -11.85
N LEU A 4 11.02 8.25 -10.88
CA LEU A 4 10.37 6.94 -11.10
C LEU A 4 9.16 7.08 -12.02
N ALA A 5 8.43 8.20 -11.93
CA ALA A 5 7.34 8.51 -12.85
C ALA A 5 7.84 8.78 -14.27
N GLU A 6 8.98 9.47 -14.42
CA GLU A 6 9.65 9.67 -15.72
C GLU A 6 10.10 8.36 -16.36
N LEU A 7 10.57 7.42 -15.53
CA LEU A 7 10.95 6.07 -15.97
C LEU A 7 9.75 5.16 -16.26
N ASN A 8 8.51 5.62 -16.05
CA ASN A 8 7.27 4.86 -16.27
C ASN A 8 7.25 3.49 -15.57
N VAL A 9 7.68 3.43 -14.30
CA VAL A 9 7.59 2.18 -13.54
C VAL A 9 6.13 1.76 -13.31
N ASP A 10 5.87 0.46 -13.29
CA ASP A 10 4.51 -0.08 -13.20
C ASP A 10 3.87 0.07 -11.81
N GLY A 11 4.67 0.29 -10.75
CA GLY A 11 4.16 0.36 -9.39
C GLY A 11 5.22 0.69 -8.34
N LEU A 12 4.75 1.09 -7.16
CA LEU A 12 5.59 1.29 -5.98
C LEU A 12 5.16 0.32 -4.88
N ILE A 13 6.11 -0.37 -4.26
CA ILE A 13 5.88 -1.15 -3.04
C ILE A 13 6.45 -0.35 -1.86
N VAL A 14 5.60 0.07 -0.92
CA VAL A 14 5.97 0.99 0.17
C VAL A 14 5.29 0.58 1.48
N SER A 15 5.88 0.94 2.62
CA SER A 15 5.31 0.67 3.96
C SER A 15 5.02 1.93 4.76
N ASP A 16 5.75 3.03 4.50
CA ASP A 16 5.65 4.26 5.27
C ASP A 16 4.49 5.17 4.77
N PRO A 17 3.57 5.60 5.66
CA PRO A 17 2.47 6.50 5.29
C PRO A 17 2.92 7.84 4.70
N GLY A 18 4.05 8.38 5.16
CA GLY A 18 4.66 9.59 4.62
C GLY A 18 5.09 9.41 3.18
N VAL A 19 5.71 8.27 2.85
CA VAL A 19 6.08 7.91 1.47
C VAL A 19 4.85 7.74 0.58
N ILE A 20 3.75 7.15 1.08
CA ILE A 20 2.48 7.05 0.33
C ILE A 20 1.95 8.45 0.00
N LYS A 21 1.93 9.35 1.00
CA LYS A 21 1.49 10.74 0.81
C LYS A 21 2.37 11.47 -0.20
N LEU A 22 3.69 11.27 -0.14
CA LEU A 22 4.63 11.84 -1.12
C LEU A 22 4.42 11.25 -2.52
N ALA A 23 4.19 9.95 -2.65
CA ALA A 23 3.91 9.30 -3.92
C ALA A 23 2.62 9.82 -4.56
N ARG A 24 1.57 10.04 -3.75
CA ARG A 24 0.32 10.67 -4.22
C ARG A 24 0.52 12.11 -4.70
N ARG A 25 1.49 12.84 -4.16
CA ARG A 25 1.81 14.21 -4.60
C ARG A 25 2.73 14.26 -5.83
N CYS A 26 3.81 13.48 -5.81
CA CYS A 26 4.90 13.56 -6.79
C CYS A 26 4.74 12.58 -7.97
N ALA A 27 3.98 11.49 -7.78
CA ALA A 27 3.81 10.42 -8.76
C ALA A 27 2.38 9.84 -8.72
N PRO A 28 1.32 10.67 -8.82
CA PRO A 28 -0.07 10.27 -8.55
C PRO A 28 -0.59 9.12 -9.42
N ARG A 29 -0.02 8.94 -10.62
CA ARG A 29 -0.44 7.92 -11.59
C ARG A 29 0.16 6.53 -11.34
N ILE A 30 1.21 6.42 -10.53
CA ILE A 30 1.83 5.12 -10.25
C ILE A 30 1.01 4.41 -9.18
N PRO A 31 0.54 3.17 -9.41
CA PRO A 31 -0.22 2.43 -8.40
C PRO A 31 0.69 2.05 -7.22
N ILE A 32 0.11 2.08 -6.03
CA ILE A 32 0.82 1.81 -4.77
C ILE A 32 0.37 0.46 -4.23
N THR A 33 1.33 -0.40 -3.92
CA THR A 33 1.15 -1.63 -3.16
C THR A 33 1.75 -1.43 -1.76
N VAL A 34 0.97 -1.72 -0.71
CA VAL A 34 1.48 -1.70 0.66
C VAL A 34 2.28 -2.97 0.94
N SER A 35 3.52 -2.79 1.39
CA SER A 35 4.45 -3.86 1.74
C SER A 35 4.03 -4.58 3.02
N THR A 36 4.39 -5.86 3.16
CA THR A 36 4.25 -6.61 4.43
C THR A 36 4.93 -5.91 5.60
N GLN A 37 5.93 -5.04 5.35
CA GLN A 37 6.59 -4.25 6.38
C GLN A 37 5.66 -3.25 7.10
N ALA A 38 4.50 -2.93 6.52
CA ALA A 38 3.48 -2.11 7.18
C ALA A 38 2.65 -2.88 8.23
N ASN A 39 2.81 -4.21 8.31
CA ASN A 39 2.10 -5.10 9.22
C ASN A 39 0.57 -4.90 9.27
N VAL A 40 -0.08 -4.94 8.10
CA VAL A 40 -1.54 -4.82 8.01
C VAL A 40 -2.18 -6.15 8.43
N SER A 41 -2.71 -6.19 9.64
CA SER A 41 -3.26 -7.40 10.28
C SER A 41 -4.79 -7.40 10.47
N ASN A 42 -5.47 -6.29 10.15
CA ASN A 42 -6.91 -6.16 10.34
C ASN A 42 -7.53 -5.21 9.30
N TYR A 43 -8.86 -5.19 9.26
CA TYR A 43 -9.64 -4.37 8.33
C TYR A 43 -9.39 -2.87 8.51
N GLU A 44 -9.37 -2.36 9.74
CA GLU A 44 -9.20 -0.92 10.01
C GLU A 44 -7.85 -0.42 9.50
N SER A 45 -6.78 -1.19 9.73
CA SER A 45 -5.46 -0.90 9.16
C SER A 45 -5.48 -0.92 7.63
N ALA A 46 -6.18 -1.87 7.02
CA ALA A 46 -6.31 -1.94 5.56
C ALA A 46 -7.11 -0.75 5.00
N ALA A 47 -8.19 -0.34 5.68
CA ALA A 47 -9.02 0.81 5.32
C ALA A 47 -8.21 2.11 5.32
N VAL A 48 -7.37 2.34 6.33
CA VAL A 48 -6.47 3.52 6.37
C VAL A 48 -5.61 3.60 5.11
N PHE A 49 -4.96 2.50 4.72
CA PHE A 49 -4.11 2.51 3.53
C PHE A 49 -4.91 2.63 2.23
N LYS A 50 -6.11 2.04 2.18
CA LYS A 50 -7.04 2.21 1.06
C LYS A 50 -7.43 3.68 0.87
N ASP A 51 -7.77 4.37 1.95
CA ASP A 51 -8.14 5.79 1.94
C ASP A 51 -6.96 6.69 1.55
N MET A 52 -5.74 6.27 1.88
CA MET A 52 -4.50 6.91 1.40
C MET A 52 -4.20 6.62 -0.09
N GLY A 53 -5.04 5.83 -0.76
CA GLY A 53 -4.97 5.51 -2.17
C GLY A 53 -4.13 4.27 -2.49
N ALA A 54 -3.94 3.32 -1.58
CA ALA A 54 -3.32 2.04 -1.93
C ALA A 54 -4.18 1.29 -2.95
N ALA A 55 -3.55 0.80 -4.02
CA ALA A 55 -4.19 -0.03 -5.05
C ALA A 55 -4.18 -1.52 -4.65
N ARG A 56 -3.21 -1.92 -3.83
CA ARG A 56 -3.07 -3.27 -3.28
C ARG A 56 -2.46 -3.19 -1.89
N ILE A 57 -2.80 -4.14 -1.03
CA ILE A 57 -2.22 -4.27 0.30
C ILE A 57 -1.74 -5.72 0.44
N VAL A 58 -0.48 -5.90 0.82
CA VAL A 58 0.03 -7.23 1.21
C VAL A 58 -0.14 -7.36 2.71
N LEU A 59 -0.96 -8.32 3.13
CA LEU A 59 -1.30 -8.54 4.54
C LEU A 59 -0.12 -9.12 5.33
N ALA A 60 -0.22 -9.03 6.65
CA ALA A 60 0.72 -9.60 7.60
C ALA A 60 0.84 -11.12 7.45
N ARG A 61 2.04 -11.68 7.71
CA ARG A 61 2.35 -13.11 7.47
C ARG A 61 1.84 -14.04 8.58
N GLU A 62 1.53 -13.46 9.73
CA GLU A 62 1.02 -14.12 10.92
C GLU A 62 -0.48 -14.41 10.89
N LEU A 63 -1.21 -13.92 9.87
CA LEU A 63 -2.66 -14.14 9.76
C LEU A 63 -2.99 -15.56 9.27
N SER A 64 -4.01 -16.15 9.87
CA SER A 64 -4.70 -17.32 9.35
C SER A 64 -5.54 -16.98 8.10
N LEU A 65 -5.93 -18.02 7.34
CA LEU A 65 -6.82 -17.85 6.19
C LEU A 65 -8.20 -17.28 6.59
N ASP A 66 -8.70 -17.63 7.78
CA ASP A 66 -9.97 -17.13 8.30
C ASP A 66 -9.89 -15.63 8.59
N GLU A 67 -8.80 -15.18 9.23
CA GLU A 67 -8.54 -13.76 9.48
C GLU A 67 -8.36 -12.97 8.18
N ILE A 68 -7.64 -13.53 7.19
CA ILE A 68 -7.51 -12.93 5.86
C ILE A 68 -8.88 -12.75 5.20
N SER A 69 -9.76 -13.74 5.31
CA SER A 69 -11.11 -13.70 4.71
C SER A 69 -12.02 -12.60 5.30
N ALA A 70 -11.73 -12.17 6.54
CA ALA A 70 -12.48 -11.14 7.24
C ALA A 70 -12.08 -9.71 6.80
N ILE A 71 -10.92 -9.55 6.15
CA ILE A 71 -10.43 -8.27 5.63
C ILE A 71 -10.92 -8.09 4.17
N LYS A 72 -11.96 -7.27 3.95
CA LYS A 72 -12.63 -7.10 2.63
C LYS A 72 -12.52 -5.70 2.04
#